data_AF-A0AAJ1TMB9-F1
#
_entry.id   AF-A0AAJ1TMB9-F1
#
_cell.length_a   1.000
_cell.length_b   1.000
_cell.length_c   1.000
_cell.angle_alpha   90.00
_cell.angle_beta   90.00
_cell.angle_gamma   90.00
#
_symmetry.space_group_name_H-M   'P 1'
#
loop_
_entity.id
_entity.type
_entity.pdbx_description
1 polymer ?
#
loop_
_entity_poly.entity_id
_entity_poly.type
_entity_poly.pdbx_seq_one_letter_code
_entity_poly.pdbx_strand_id
1 'polypeptide(L)'
;MAKKGSKAKNTPASEQQVARPKKSHFTNRANYYFQEVVAPIERSYRQAMGIGNYAEGVRIFETLQAARKEYRLLLYRNEWVKVKAK
;
A
#
# COMPACT_ATOMS: atom_id res chain seq x y z
N MET A 1 20.71 5.83 -54.89
CA MET A 1 19.70 5.58 -53.83
C MET A 1 20.13 6.28 -52.56
N ALA A 2 19.73 7.54 -52.35
CA ALA A 2 20.11 8.31 -51.16
C ALA A 2 19.07 8.08 -50.05
N LYS A 3 19.44 7.37 -48.97
CA LYS A 3 18.63 7.29 -47.75
C LYS A 3 18.80 8.60 -46.96
N LYS A 4 17.77 9.44 -46.98
CA LYS A 4 17.65 10.66 -46.16
C LYS A 4 17.80 10.28 -44.69
N GLY A 5 18.77 10.89 -44.02
CA GLY A 5 18.99 10.77 -42.58
C GLY A 5 17.74 11.16 -41.79
N SER A 6 17.47 10.41 -40.73
CA SER A 6 16.49 10.79 -39.71
C SER A 6 16.93 12.11 -39.09
N LYS A 7 16.16 13.18 -39.32
CA LYS A 7 16.31 14.40 -38.53
C LYS A 7 15.96 14.04 -37.09
N ALA A 8 16.97 13.83 -36.25
CA ALA A 8 16.80 13.87 -34.81
C ALA A 8 16.15 15.21 -34.48
N LYS A 9 14.95 15.18 -33.89
CA LYS A 9 14.33 16.37 -33.32
C LYS A 9 15.23 16.79 -32.16
N ASN A 10 16.15 17.71 -32.42
CA ASN A 10 16.84 18.47 -31.38
C ASN A 10 15.79 19.38 -30.75
N THR A 11 15.04 18.84 -29.78
CA THR A 11 14.32 19.69 -28.84
C THR A 11 15.40 20.47 -28.08
N PRO A 12 15.40 21.81 -28.11
CA PRO A 12 16.42 22.59 -27.41
C PRO A 12 16.40 22.22 -25.93
N ALA A 13 17.57 21.92 -25.35
CA ALA A 13 17.74 21.57 -23.94
C ALA A 13 17.20 22.62 -22.96
N SER A 14 16.85 23.82 -23.44
CA SER A 14 16.17 24.89 -22.71
C SER A 14 14.72 24.58 -22.34
N GLU A 15 14.09 23.58 -22.96
CA GLU A 15 12.75 23.09 -22.60
C GLU A 15 12.81 21.78 -21.80
N GLN A 16 13.89 21.55 -21.04
CA GLN A 16 13.84 20.57 -19.96
C GLN A 16 12.77 21.04 -18.97
N GLN A 17 11.56 20.53 -19.15
CA GLN A 17 10.44 20.70 -18.24
C GLN A 17 10.97 20.47 -16.83
N VAL A 18 11.12 21.56 -16.06
CA VAL A 18 11.50 21.49 -14.66
C VAL A 18 10.53 20.52 -14.01
N ALA A 19 11.01 19.34 -13.65
CA ALA A 19 10.17 18.28 -13.11
C ALA A 19 9.50 18.83 -11.86
N ARG A 20 8.20 19.11 -11.95
CA ARG A 20 7.44 19.68 -10.83
C ARG A 20 7.53 18.70 -9.66
N PRO A 21 7.73 19.18 -8.42
CA PRO A 21 7.75 18.31 -7.26
C PRO A 21 6.45 17.50 -7.22
N LYS A 22 6.57 16.18 -7.05
CA LYS A 22 5.40 15.30 -6.99
C LYS A 22 4.53 15.74 -5.81
N LYS A 23 3.22 15.86 -6.04
CA LYS A 23 2.25 16.20 -4.99
C LYS A 23 2.36 15.16 -3.88
N SER A 24 2.22 15.62 -2.64
CA SER A 24 2.13 14.71 -1.50
C SER A 24 0.86 13.87 -1.62
N HIS A 25 1.02 12.55 -1.50
CA HIS A 25 -0.10 11.62 -1.45
C HIS A 25 -0.46 11.37 0.01
N PHE A 26 -1.75 11.26 0.31
CA PHE A 26 -2.27 10.92 1.63
C PHE A 26 -3.16 9.69 1.52
N THR A 27 -3.19 8.90 2.57
CA THR A 27 -4.10 7.76 2.72
C THR A 27 -4.65 7.74 4.13
N ASN A 28 -5.76 7.05 4.34
CA ASN A 28 -6.30 6.86 5.67
C ASN A 28 -5.35 5.96 6.49
N ARG A 29 -5.06 6.34 7.73
CA ARG A 29 -4.23 5.57 8.67
C ARG A 29 -4.73 4.15 8.86
N ALA A 30 -6.04 3.97 8.84
CA ALA A 30 -6.68 2.67 8.91
C ALA A 30 -6.22 1.75 7.77
N ASN A 31 -6.01 2.27 6.55
CA ASN A 31 -5.55 1.47 5.42
C ASN A 31 -4.15 0.88 5.68
N TYR A 32 -3.24 1.68 6.25
CA TYR A 32 -1.92 1.18 6.64
C TYR A 32 -2.00 0.13 7.73
N TYR A 33 -2.76 0.42 8.79
CA TYR A 33 -2.95 -0.52 9.89
C TYR A 33 -3.52 -1.85 9.40
N PHE A 34 -4.50 -1.81 8.49
CA PHE A 34 -5.05 -3.03 7.90
C PHE A 34 -3.99 -3.83 7.14
N GLN A 35 -3.21 -3.17 6.29
CA GLN A 35 -2.18 -3.84 5.48
C GLN A 35 -1.05 -4.43 6.31
N GLU A 36 -0.59 -3.72 7.34
CA GLU A 36 0.56 -4.11 8.15
C GLU A 36 0.20 -5.07 9.29
N VAL A 37 -1.00 -4.96 9.86
CA VAL A 37 -1.39 -5.70 11.06
C VAL A 37 -2.50 -6.72 10.76
N VAL A 38 -3.65 -6.25 10.26
CA VAL A 38 -4.84 -7.12 10.14
C VAL A 38 -4.64 -8.19 9.05
N ALA A 39 -4.20 -7.80 7.86
CA ALA A 39 -4.12 -8.69 6.71
C ALA A 39 -3.14 -9.86 6.91
N PRO A 40 -1.94 -9.67 7.50
CA PRO A 40 -1.06 -10.79 7.84
C PRO A 40 -1.69 -11.76 8.84
N ILE A 41 -2.34 -11.25 9.89
CA ILE A 41 -2.99 -12.09 10.91
C ILE A 41 -4.15 -12.90 10.29
N GLU A 42 -4.98 -12.28 9.44
CA GLU A 42 -6.04 -12.98 8.71
C GLU A 42 -5.50 -14.10 7.83
N ARG A 43 -4.36 -13.87 7.16
CA ARG A 43 -3.71 -14.87 6.33
C ARG A 43 -3.24 -16.06 7.17
N SER A 44 -2.57 -15.82 8.29
CA SER A 44 -2.12 -16.86 9.21
C SER A 44 -3.29 -17.65 9.79
N TYR A 45 -4.39 -16.98 10.16
CA TYR A 45 -5.60 -17.64 10.64
C TYR A 45 -6.18 -18.58 9.57
N ARG A 46 -6.33 -18.09 8.33
CA ARG A 46 -6.84 -18.91 7.22
C ARG A 46 -5.94 -20.11 6.93
N GLN A 47 -4.62 -19.93 7.04
CA GLN A 47 -3.66 -21.02 6.87
C GLN A 47 -3.83 -22.08 7.97
N ALA A 48 -3.87 -21.68 9.24
CA ALA A 48 -4.05 -22.58 10.38
C ALA A 48 -5.36 -23.39 10.27
N MET A 49 -6.46 -22.72 9.90
CA MET A 49 -7.74 -23.38 9.67
C MET A 49 -7.72 -24.32 8.45
N GLY A 50 -7.00 -23.94 7.38
CA GLY A 50 -6.87 -24.74 6.17
C GLY A 50 -6.13 -26.06 6.37
N ILE A 51 -5.15 -26.10 7.30
CA ILE A 51 -4.43 -27.32 7.67
C ILE A 51 -5.07 -28.09 8.83
N GLY A 52 -6.20 -27.62 9.36
CA GLY A 52 -6.90 -28.25 10.50
C GLY A 52 -6.26 -28.01 11.87
N ASN A 53 -5.34 -27.05 12.00
CA ASN A 53 -4.74 -26.69 13.29
C ASN A 53 -5.66 -25.72 14.06
N TYR A 54 -6.74 -26.26 14.61
CA TYR A 54 -7.76 -25.46 15.30
C TYR A 54 -7.26 -24.81 16.59
N ALA A 55 -6.37 -25.46 17.33
CA ALA A 55 -5.82 -24.91 18.57
C ALA A 55 -5.04 -23.61 18.31
N GLU A 56 -4.20 -23.60 17.27
CA GLU A 56 -3.51 -22.40 16.82
C GLU A 56 -4.49 -21.40 16.20
N GLY A 57 -5.45 -21.87 15.40
CA GLY A 57 -6.50 -21.04 14.80
C GLY A 57 -7.27 -20.21 15.82
N VAL A 58 -7.65 -20.79 16.97
CA VAL A 58 -8.34 -20.07 18.05
C VAL A 58 -7.45 -18.94 18.61
N ARG A 59 -6.17 -19.21 18.87
CA ARG A 59 -5.25 -18.19 19.37
C ARG A 59 -5.06 -17.04 18.39
N ILE A 60 -4.92 -17.34 17.09
CA ILE A 60 -4.80 -16.30 16.06
C ILE A 60 -6.14 -15.54 15.90
N PHE A 61 -7.28 -16.21 16.08
CA PHE A 61 -8.57 -15.56 15.99
C PHE A 61 -8.77 -14.51 17.10
N GLU A 62 -8.34 -14.79 18.32
CA GLU A 62 -8.38 -13.82 19.43
C GLU A 62 -7.56 -12.56 19.12
N THR A 63 -6.35 -12.72 18.58
CA THR A 63 -5.51 -11.58 18.19
C THR A 63 -6.12 -10.82 17.01
N LEU A 64 -6.73 -11.53 16.04
CA LEU A 64 -7.43 -10.93 14.92
C LEU A 64 -8.63 -10.08 15.37
N GLN A 65 -9.39 -10.53 16.38
CA GLN A 65 -10.52 -9.76 16.91
C GLN A 65 -10.07 -8.44 17.55
N ALA A 66 -8.99 -8.47 18.32
CA ALA A 66 -8.40 -7.26 18.90
C ALA A 66 -7.94 -6.28 17.81
N ALA A 67 -7.20 -6.77 16.81
CA ALA A 67 -6.73 -5.95 15.70
C ALA A 67 -7.88 -5.37 14.87
N ARG A 68 -8.94 -6.14 14.62
CA ARG A 68 -10.14 -5.65 13.91
C ARG A 68 -10.89 -4.58 14.69
N LYS A 69 -10.94 -4.67 16.03
CA LYS A 69 -11.55 -3.64 16.87
C LYS A 69 -10.78 -2.33 16.76
N GLU A 70 -9.45 -2.39 16.84
CA GLU A 70 -8.60 -1.21 16.67
C GLU A 70 -8.71 -0.62 15.25
N TYR A 71 -8.71 -1.46 14.22
CA TYR A 71 -8.93 -1.02 12.84
C TYR A 71 -10.25 -0.27 12.67
N ARG A 72 -11.35 -0.74 13.26
CA ARG A 72 -12.64 -0.03 13.24
C ARG A 72 -12.55 1.34 13.90
N LEU A 73 -11.85 1.46 15.03
CA LEU A 73 -11.64 2.75 15.68
C LEU A 73 -10.86 3.72 14.79
N LEU A 74 -9.82 3.23 14.10
CA LEU A 74 -9.05 4.03 13.16
C LEU A 74 -9.89 4.47 11.95
N LEU A 75 -10.76 3.59 11.43
CA LEU A 75 -11.70 3.94 10.37
C LEU A 75 -12.63 5.08 10.79
N TYR A 76 -13.22 5.00 12.00
CA TYR A 76 -14.11 6.04 12.49
C TYR A 76 -13.41 7.37 12.75
N ARG A 77 -12.15 7.34 13.21
CA ARG A 77 -11.34 8.55 13.36
C ARG A 77 -11.02 9.22 12.02
N ASN A 78 -11.01 8.45 10.93
CA ASN A 78 -10.76 8.92 9.57
C ASN A 78 -9.49 9.79 9.45
N GLU A 79 -8.43 9.38 10.14
CA GLU A 79 -7.15 10.11 10.18
C GLU A 79 -6.40 9.97 8.85
N TRP A 80 -6.05 11.11 8.25
CA TRP A 80 -5.26 11.15 7.02
C TRP A 80 -3.77 11.22 7.35
N VAL A 81 -3.00 10.29 6.80
CA VAL A 81 -1.54 10.24 6.94
C VAL A 81 -0.88 10.36 5.58
N LYS A 82 0.21 11.12 5.55
CA LYS A 82 1.02 11.30 4.34
C LYS A 82 1.66 9.95 3.98
N VAL A 83 1.45 9.52 2.75
CA VAL A 83 2.12 8.35 2.18
C VAL A 83 3.60 8.66 2.07
N LYS A 84 4.43 7.94 2.83
CA LYS A 84 5.89 7.97 2.64
C LYS A 84 6.18 7.24 1.33
N ALA A 85 6.92 7.89 0.43
CA ALA A 85 7.48 7.20 -0.72
C ALA A 85 8.44 6.12 -0.21
N LYS A 86 8.25 4.89 -0.69
CA LYS A 86 9.10 3.74 -0.38
C LYS A 86 10.27 3.68 -1.35
#